data_AF-A0A1G6MW84-F1
#
_entry.id   AF-A0A1G6MW84-F1
#
_cell.length_a   1.000
_cell.length_b   1.000
_cell.length_c   1.000
_cell.angle_alpha   90.00
_cell.angle_beta   90.00
_cell.angle_gamma   90.00
#
_symmetry.space_group_name_H-M   'P 1'
#
loop_
_entity.id
_entity.type
_entity.pdbx_description
1 polymer ?
#
loop_
_entity_poly.entity_id
_entity_poly.type
_entity_poly.pdbx_seq_one_letter_code
_entity_poly.pdbx_strand_id
1 'polypeptide(L)'
;MRYLLVYTCLFLTSACMHAQKADPTGKKRPGTLQPATQTGVTFDIETLEPPKDSLPEIAGDQVYKTLFTADARKVSKKPEALVAINQQSIVARSALPPTLVQYGYHSFFDGVYRAYSDHRPLVISPDMIWLLIAQGFSQHINSDPGKYRKYFVQHEGKQTLMVQNNAIRLDDPDSPWEQVFPEFSKQIAAHTGQELINTLTADFSTTSTTTRLVSQMTIMDAMKSYFEYIVFMIGCGIPRVTLEGTTADWKAIYKKANSLKKYDLDWWLKELDPILTQFVAASKGNADKDFWRNLFKVHKAGKPYQSNKIDGWFVKFFPYTRDGKRNDLQSLTGSSNLPDEIVKVPLRHVFQHPDGTTTQTPLELWAGFMGLQQNSRHFTLKPEIGWMIKTKTGAEHEIQSDLERQLSGPQRSEMFPMEIRVTTIPDVILNLKKINNLAITFTDSIRVPDAMGSIAIERLALNGKISNAGKQRLKQLLINTTLRVNGELINQTAADKEQERARKEALDKIIKTGQPAPGIRTNGGRK
;
A
#
# COMPACT_ATOMS: atom_id res chain seq x y z
N MET A 1 36.21 37.60 43.78
CA MET A 1 35.18 38.10 44.73
C MET A 1 33.79 37.80 44.16
N ARG A 2 32.68 37.76 44.91
CA ARG A 2 32.34 37.25 46.27
C ARG A 2 30.82 37.49 46.44
N TYR A 3 30.04 36.51 46.88
CA TYR A 3 28.56 36.56 47.10
C TYR A 3 27.70 36.70 45.81
N LEU A 4 26.49 36.12 45.64
CA LEU A 4 25.46 35.43 46.47
C LEU A 4 24.28 36.30 46.95
N LEU A 5 23.11 35.66 47.09
CA LEU A 5 21.74 36.14 47.41
C LEU A 5 21.01 36.79 46.21
N VAL A 6 19.83 36.34 45.77
CA VAL A 6 18.55 35.93 46.42
C VAL A 6 17.64 37.12 46.74
N TYR A 7 16.44 37.12 46.13
CA TYR A 7 15.26 37.81 46.64
C TYR A 7 14.02 36.91 46.47
N THR A 8 13.30 36.72 47.56
CA THR A 8 11.98 36.06 47.61
C THR A 8 10.86 37.09 47.61
N CYS A 9 9.68 36.70 47.16
CA CYS A 9 8.43 37.33 47.58
C CYS A 9 7.33 36.26 47.63
N LEU A 10 6.81 35.98 48.83
CA LEU A 10 5.54 35.29 49.01
C LEU A 10 4.43 36.34 49.01
N PHE A 11 3.22 35.97 48.57
CA PHE A 11 2.03 36.29 49.35
C PHE A 11 1.04 35.12 49.32
N LEU A 12 0.35 34.94 50.44
CA LEU A 12 -0.57 33.85 50.73
C LEU A 12 -2.01 34.37 50.82
N THR A 13 -2.94 33.42 50.99
CA THR A 13 -4.35 33.57 51.42
C THR A 13 -5.36 33.91 50.30
N SER A 14 -6.61 33.42 50.35
CA SER A 14 -7.21 32.44 51.27
C SER A 14 -8.18 31.50 50.54
N ALA A 15 -8.45 30.35 51.14
CA ALA A 15 -9.54 29.46 50.71
C ALA A 15 -10.86 29.85 51.39
N CYS A 16 -11.99 29.56 50.74
CA CYS A 16 -13.26 29.41 51.43
C CYS A 16 -14.06 28.26 50.80
N MET A 17 -14.58 27.38 51.64
CA MET A 17 -15.36 26.21 51.23
C MET A 17 -16.81 26.62 50.94
N HIS A 18 -17.50 25.89 50.05
CA HIS A 18 -18.93 25.57 50.18
C HIS A 18 -19.18 24.20 49.54
N ALA A 19 -20.07 23.40 50.14
CA ALA A 19 -20.25 21.99 49.80
C ALA A 19 -21.58 21.69 49.10
N GLN A 20 -21.51 20.74 48.17
CA GLN A 20 -22.56 19.79 47.73
C GLN A 20 -24.05 20.22 47.77
N LYS A 21 -24.68 20.16 46.59
CA LYS A 21 -25.91 19.35 46.42
C LYS A 21 -25.72 18.40 45.23
N ALA A 22 -26.31 17.21 45.31
CA ALA A 22 -26.23 16.18 44.29
C ALA A 22 -27.52 16.16 43.44
N ASP A 23 -27.38 15.86 42.15
CA ASP A 23 -28.47 15.61 41.21
C ASP A 23 -28.78 14.10 41.18
N PRO A 24 -30.02 13.66 41.50
CA PRO A 24 -30.41 12.26 41.55
C PRO A 24 -30.86 11.66 40.20
N THR A 25 -30.34 12.13 39.05
CA THR A 25 -30.69 11.57 37.72
C THR A 25 -29.71 10.52 37.21
N GLY A 26 -30.04 9.24 37.43
CA GLY A 26 -29.19 8.08 37.14
C GLY A 26 -28.95 7.78 35.65
N LYS A 27 -28.05 8.51 34.98
CA LYS A 27 -27.46 8.12 33.69
C LYS A 27 -26.04 7.59 33.87
N LYS A 28 -25.88 6.26 33.84
CA LYS A 28 -24.57 5.61 33.82
C LYS A 28 -23.77 6.10 32.61
N ARG A 29 -22.57 6.66 32.84
CA ARG A 29 -21.57 6.84 31.77
C ARG A 29 -21.20 5.44 31.22
N PRO A 30 -20.94 5.28 29.91
CA PRO A 30 -20.36 4.05 29.39
C PRO A 30 -19.08 3.73 30.16
N GLY A 31 -18.99 2.51 30.70
CA GLY A 31 -17.85 2.11 31.52
C GLY A 31 -16.58 2.04 30.69
N THR A 32 -15.49 2.59 31.23
CA THR A 32 -14.14 2.37 30.67
C THR A 32 -13.86 0.86 30.73
N LEU A 33 -13.78 0.22 29.57
CA LEU A 33 -13.36 -1.18 29.48
C LEU A 33 -11.93 -1.27 30.02
N GLN A 34 -11.76 -1.88 31.19
CA GLN A 34 -10.45 -2.30 31.65
C GLN A 34 -9.89 -3.31 30.64
N PRO A 35 -8.60 -3.22 30.25
CA PRO A 35 -7.99 -4.23 29.41
C PRO A 35 -8.03 -5.56 30.17
N ALA A 36 -8.73 -6.55 29.62
CA ALA A 36 -8.69 -7.90 30.15
C ALA A 36 -7.24 -8.39 30.16
N THR A 37 -6.85 -9.14 31.21
CA THR A 37 -5.54 -9.78 31.29
C THR A 37 -5.37 -10.69 30.07
N GLN A 38 -4.57 -10.24 29.10
CA GLN A 38 -4.42 -10.94 27.83
C GLN A 38 -3.72 -12.28 28.06
N THR A 39 -4.51 -13.35 28.13
CA THR A 39 -4.01 -14.72 28.02
C THR A 39 -3.24 -14.85 26.71
N GLY A 40 -2.07 -15.47 26.76
CA GLY A 40 -1.21 -15.65 25.60
C GLY A 40 -0.11 -16.67 25.89
N VAL A 41 0.68 -16.97 24.86
CA VAL A 41 1.79 -17.93 24.94
C VAL A 41 3.01 -17.36 24.25
N THR A 42 4.18 -17.57 24.86
CA THR A 42 5.47 -17.09 24.35
C THR A 42 6.37 -18.29 24.10
N PHE A 43 7.08 -18.29 22.97
CA PHE A 43 8.01 -19.36 22.60
C PHE A 43 9.25 -18.82 21.88
N ASP A 44 10.38 -19.47 22.13
CA ASP A 44 11.67 -19.17 21.51
C ASP A 44 11.83 -19.93 20.20
N ILE A 45 12.18 -19.20 19.15
CA ILE A 45 12.34 -19.64 17.76
C ILE A 45 13.83 -19.92 17.49
N GLU A 46 14.68 -18.94 17.82
CA GLU A 46 16.14 -18.96 17.63
C GLU A 46 16.85 -18.25 18.78
N THR A 47 18.07 -18.69 19.09
CA THR A 47 18.96 -18.04 20.06
C THR A 47 19.79 -17.00 19.32
N LEU A 48 19.37 -15.73 19.37
CA LEU A 48 20.03 -14.59 18.74
C LEU A 48 20.44 -13.56 19.80
N GLU A 49 21.49 -12.80 19.53
CA GLU A 49 21.84 -11.66 20.40
C GLU A 49 20.74 -10.59 20.35
N PRO A 50 20.25 -10.10 21.51
CA PRO A 50 19.26 -9.03 21.54
C PRO A 50 19.87 -7.70 21.08
N PRO A 51 19.04 -6.77 20.55
CA PRO A 51 19.51 -5.44 20.17
C PRO A 51 19.99 -4.66 21.40
N LYS A 52 20.97 -3.79 21.18
CA LYS A 52 21.55 -2.92 22.22
C LYS A 52 20.68 -1.70 22.51
N ASP A 53 19.96 -1.23 21.49
CA ASP A 53 19.23 0.04 21.51
C ASP A 53 17.74 -0.11 21.16
N SER A 54 16.93 0.74 21.80
CA SER A 54 15.53 0.99 21.42
C SER A 54 15.46 1.68 20.06
N LEU A 55 14.48 1.31 19.23
CA LEU A 55 14.12 2.05 18.03
C LEU A 55 13.62 3.46 18.39
N PRO A 56 13.83 4.48 17.54
CA PRO A 56 13.23 5.80 17.72
C PRO A 56 11.70 5.73 17.72
N GLU A 57 11.10 6.35 18.73
CA GLU A 57 9.65 6.47 18.86
C GLU A 57 9.20 7.92 18.67
N ILE A 58 7.99 8.11 18.14
CA ILE A 58 7.30 9.40 18.10
C ILE A 58 6.10 9.37 19.05
N ALA A 59 5.66 10.54 19.52
CA ALA A 59 4.44 10.63 20.31
C ALA A 59 3.22 10.18 19.49
N GLY A 60 2.28 9.46 20.11
CA GLY A 60 1.13 8.85 19.43
C GLY A 60 0.22 9.86 18.71
N ASP A 61 0.22 11.13 19.12
CA ASP A 61 -0.52 12.19 18.45
C ASP A 61 0.15 12.68 17.16
N GLN A 62 1.47 12.54 17.03
CA GLN A 62 2.26 12.91 15.84
C GLN A 62 2.17 11.86 14.72
N VAL A 63 1.74 10.62 15.00
CA VAL A 63 1.52 9.57 13.97
C VAL A 63 0.66 10.09 12.82
N TYR A 64 -0.46 10.73 13.14
CA TYR A 64 -1.37 11.31 12.16
C TYR A 64 -0.70 12.39 11.29
N LYS A 65 0.19 13.19 11.88
CA LYS A 65 1.01 14.18 11.16
C LYS A 65 1.98 13.51 10.18
N THR A 66 2.59 12.39 10.56
CA THR A 66 3.46 11.60 9.67
C THR A 66 2.67 11.05 8.48
N LEU A 67 1.48 10.48 8.71
CA LEU A 67 0.61 9.97 7.65
C LEU A 67 0.14 11.10 6.70
N PHE A 68 -0.27 12.26 7.24
CA PHE A 68 -0.59 13.43 6.42
C PHE A 68 0.61 13.96 5.64
N THR A 69 1.83 13.93 6.22
CA THR A 69 3.06 14.35 5.53
C THR A 69 3.38 13.40 4.38
N ALA A 70 3.17 12.10 4.56
CA ALA A 70 3.36 11.09 3.51
C ALA A 70 2.37 11.27 2.34
N ASP A 71 1.11 11.64 2.60
CA ASP A 71 0.14 11.94 1.53
C ASP A 71 0.39 13.31 0.89
N ALA A 72 0.67 14.36 1.68
CA ALA A 72 0.92 15.70 1.15
C ALA A 72 2.12 15.74 0.20
N ARG A 73 3.15 14.90 0.44
CA ARG A 73 4.29 14.72 -0.47
C ARG A 73 3.96 14.02 -1.79
N LYS A 74 2.85 13.27 -1.88
CA LYS A 74 2.37 12.66 -3.15
C LYS A 74 1.80 13.72 -4.11
N VAL A 75 1.30 14.85 -3.58
CA VAL A 75 0.55 15.87 -4.35
C VAL A 75 1.16 17.28 -4.32
N SER A 76 2.04 17.61 -3.37
CA SER A 76 2.63 18.95 -3.23
C SER A 76 4.15 18.91 -3.02
N LYS A 77 4.86 19.84 -3.67
CA LYS A 77 6.28 20.13 -3.44
C LYS A 77 6.54 20.97 -2.18
N LYS A 78 5.49 21.46 -1.51
CA LYS A 78 5.50 22.16 -0.21
C LYS A 78 4.37 21.59 0.66
N PRO A 79 4.58 20.43 1.30
CA PRO A 79 3.52 19.71 2.02
C PRO A 79 3.03 20.41 3.30
N GLU A 80 3.78 21.37 3.84
CA GLU A 80 3.64 21.89 5.20
C GLU A 80 2.26 22.48 5.48
N ALA A 81 1.75 23.30 4.55
CA ALA A 81 0.42 23.91 4.67
C ALA A 81 -0.70 22.86 4.62
N LEU A 82 -0.58 21.87 3.72
CA LEU A 82 -1.55 20.79 3.58
C LEU A 82 -1.52 19.84 4.79
N VAL A 83 -0.37 19.64 5.45
CA VAL A 83 -0.27 18.93 6.72
C VAL A 83 -0.97 19.71 7.84
N ALA A 84 -0.73 21.01 7.97
CA ALA A 84 -1.39 21.84 9.00
C ALA A 84 -2.92 21.85 8.85
N ILE A 85 -3.41 22.01 7.62
CA ILE A 85 -4.84 21.93 7.28
C ILE A 85 -5.41 20.55 7.65
N ASN A 86 -4.72 19.45 7.30
CA ASN A 86 -5.20 18.11 7.65
C ASN A 86 -5.16 17.83 9.16
N GLN A 87 -4.18 18.36 9.91
CA GLN A 87 -4.17 18.25 11.37
C GLN A 87 -5.37 18.95 12.02
N GLN A 88 -5.77 20.12 11.51
CA GLN A 88 -6.97 20.84 11.95
C GLN A 88 -8.28 20.18 11.50
N SER A 89 -8.23 19.30 10.49
CA SER A 89 -9.42 18.60 9.94
C SER A 89 -9.89 17.38 10.75
N ILE A 90 -9.12 16.90 11.73
CA ILE A 90 -9.47 15.72 12.55
C ILE A 90 -10.72 16.01 13.38
N VAL A 91 -11.79 15.24 13.14
CA VAL A 91 -13.07 15.31 13.87
C VAL A 91 -13.06 14.36 15.09
N ALA A 92 -12.51 13.16 14.91
CA ALA A 92 -12.43 12.14 15.94
C ALA A 92 -11.26 11.19 15.68
N ARG A 93 -10.75 10.52 16.71
CA ARG A 93 -9.72 9.47 16.60
C ARG A 93 -9.77 8.50 17.76
N SER A 94 -9.20 7.31 17.57
CA SER A 94 -8.88 6.42 18.67
C SER A 94 -7.83 7.05 19.59
N ALA A 95 -7.83 6.65 20.86
CA ALA A 95 -6.62 6.74 21.65
C ALA A 95 -5.51 5.93 20.98
N LEU A 96 -4.27 6.36 21.14
CA LEU A 96 -3.08 5.60 20.82
C LEU A 96 -2.16 5.58 22.06
N PRO A 97 -1.23 4.63 22.16
CA PRO A 97 -0.18 4.63 23.17
C PRO A 97 0.61 5.96 23.17
N PRO A 98 1.21 6.36 24.31
CA PRO A 98 1.91 7.64 24.42
C PRO A 98 3.02 7.82 23.38
N THR A 99 3.72 6.73 23.06
CA THR A 99 4.78 6.67 22.05
C THR A 99 4.63 5.43 21.18
N LEU A 100 5.06 5.53 19.92
CA LEU A 100 5.04 4.46 18.92
C LEU A 100 6.26 4.56 17.99
N VAL A 101 6.83 3.42 17.62
CA VAL A 101 7.70 3.27 16.44
C VAL A 101 6.82 3.35 15.18
N GLN A 102 7.25 4.02 14.11
CA GLN A 102 6.36 4.38 13.00
C GLN A 102 7.04 4.27 11.63
N TYR A 103 6.40 3.56 10.67
CA TYR A 103 6.91 3.36 9.30
C TYR A 103 5.87 3.73 8.23
N GLY A 104 5.35 4.95 8.32
CA GLY A 104 4.39 5.49 7.35
C GLY A 104 3.14 4.62 7.22
N TYR A 105 2.86 4.17 6.00
CA TYR A 105 1.70 3.36 5.64
C TYR A 105 1.88 1.85 5.79
N HIS A 106 3.04 1.39 6.29
CA HIS A 106 3.44 -0.03 6.29
C HIS A 106 4.01 -0.45 7.64
N SER A 107 3.43 0.06 8.73
CA SER A 107 3.99 -0.08 10.08
C SER A 107 3.96 -1.51 10.63
N PHE A 108 3.06 -2.40 10.17
CA PHE A 108 3.16 -3.82 10.51
C PHE A 108 4.24 -4.49 9.66
N PHE A 109 4.22 -4.35 8.33
CA PHE A 109 5.23 -4.98 7.46
C PHE A 109 6.67 -4.56 7.79
N ASP A 110 6.95 -3.25 7.82
CA ASP A 110 8.28 -2.75 8.13
C ASP A 110 8.64 -2.96 9.62
N GLY A 111 7.65 -3.12 10.49
CA GLY A 111 7.82 -3.56 11.88
C GLY A 111 8.26 -5.03 12.01
N VAL A 112 7.72 -5.93 11.20
CA VAL A 112 8.16 -7.34 11.12
C VAL A 112 9.52 -7.45 10.44
N TYR A 113 9.78 -6.65 9.40
CA TYR A 113 11.12 -6.50 8.82
C TYR A 113 12.14 -6.11 9.91
N ARG A 114 11.78 -5.16 10.79
CA ARG A 114 12.63 -4.72 11.90
C ARG A 114 12.77 -5.74 13.02
N ALA A 115 11.73 -6.50 13.31
CA ALA A 115 11.82 -7.64 14.22
C ALA A 115 12.86 -8.66 13.73
N TYR A 116 12.86 -8.92 12.41
CA TYR A 116 13.79 -9.82 11.74
C TYR A 116 15.22 -9.25 11.59
N SER A 117 15.38 -7.97 11.22
CA SER A 117 16.70 -7.37 10.98
C SER A 117 17.47 -6.99 12.25
N ASP A 118 16.75 -6.72 13.35
CA ASP A 118 17.32 -6.23 14.60
C ASP A 118 17.20 -7.27 15.74
N HIS A 119 16.78 -8.50 15.43
CA HIS A 119 16.52 -9.59 16.39
C HIS A 119 15.57 -9.20 17.55
N ARG A 120 14.54 -8.39 17.26
CA ARG A 120 13.55 -7.99 18.28
C ARG A 120 12.47 -9.06 18.40
N PRO A 121 12.07 -9.48 19.61
CA PRO A 121 10.89 -10.33 19.77
C PRO A 121 9.62 -9.65 19.23
N LEU A 122 8.67 -10.44 18.75
CA LEU A 122 7.45 -9.94 18.12
C LEU A 122 6.19 -10.42 18.87
N VAL A 123 5.31 -9.49 19.21
CA VAL A 123 3.95 -9.79 19.69
C VAL A 123 2.99 -9.79 18.51
N ILE A 124 2.14 -10.81 18.43
CA ILE A 124 1.09 -10.93 17.42
C ILE A 124 -0.24 -11.25 18.13
N SER A 125 -1.28 -10.46 17.90
CA SER A 125 -2.63 -10.73 18.40
C SER A 125 -3.57 -11.27 17.31
N PRO A 126 -4.70 -11.88 17.70
CA PRO A 126 -5.71 -12.34 16.76
C PRO A 126 -6.22 -11.20 15.85
N ASP A 127 -6.45 -10.02 16.40
CA ASP A 127 -6.97 -8.87 15.65
C ASP A 127 -6.00 -8.34 14.60
N MET A 128 -4.68 -8.45 14.84
CA MET A 128 -3.65 -8.06 13.85
C MET A 128 -3.69 -8.98 12.62
N ILE A 129 -3.74 -10.29 12.85
CA ILE A 129 -3.79 -11.30 11.78
C ILE A 129 -5.14 -11.25 11.06
N TRP A 130 -6.24 -11.03 11.79
CA TRP A 130 -7.54 -10.84 11.18
C TRP A 130 -7.64 -9.53 10.37
N LEU A 131 -7.01 -8.44 10.82
CA LEU A 131 -6.98 -7.18 10.08
C LEU A 131 -6.19 -7.31 8.76
N LEU A 132 -5.03 -7.97 8.76
CA LEU A 132 -4.31 -8.29 7.52
C LEU A 132 -5.18 -9.10 6.55
N ILE A 133 -5.90 -10.11 7.04
CA ILE A 133 -6.82 -10.91 6.20
C ILE A 133 -7.99 -10.06 5.68
N ALA A 134 -8.55 -9.17 6.50
CA ALA A 134 -9.62 -8.26 6.10
C ALA A 134 -9.13 -7.21 5.09
N GLN A 135 -7.88 -6.75 5.20
CA GLN A 135 -7.26 -5.83 4.25
C GLN A 135 -6.94 -6.52 2.91
N GLY A 136 -6.38 -7.74 2.93
CA GLY A 136 -6.19 -8.55 1.72
C GLY A 136 -7.53 -8.90 1.02
N PHE A 137 -8.60 -9.13 1.78
CA PHE A 137 -9.96 -9.27 1.24
C PHE A 137 -10.49 -7.95 0.64
N SER A 138 -10.24 -6.80 1.29
CA SER A 138 -10.60 -5.49 0.74
C SER A 138 -9.85 -5.19 -0.57
N GLN A 139 -8.55 -5.46 -0.61
CA GLN A 139 -7.72 -5.36 -1.82
C GLN A 139 -8.23 -6.29 -2.92
N HIS A 140 -8.64 -7.52 -2.58
CA HIS A 140 -9.24 -8.46 -3.51
C HIS A 140 -10.46 -7.86 -4.20
N ILE A 141 -11.49 -7.45 -3.44
CA ILE A 141 -12.72 -6.87 -4.00
C ILE A 141 -12.43 -5.59 -4.80
N ASN A 142 -11.51 -4.74 -4.34
CA ASN A 142 -11.17 -3.48 -5.00
C ASN A 142 -10.23 -3.63 -6.21
N SER A 143 -9.52 -4.76 -6.37
CA SER A 143 -8.58 -4.99 -7.47
C SER A 143 -9.24 -5.04 -8.85
N ASP A 144 -10.50 -5.47 -8.91
CA ASP A 144 -11.34 -5.38 -10.10
C ASP A 144 -12.84 -5.36 -9.68
N PRO A 145 -13.40 -4.18 -9.40
CA PRO A 145 -14.79 -4.03 -8.94
C PRO A 145 -15.83 -4.48 -10.00
N GLY A 146 -15.41 -4.70 -11.25
CA GLY A 146 -16.25 -5.28 -12.31
C GLY A 146 -16.24 -6.82 -12.29
N LYS A 147 -15.10 -7.44 -12.01
CA LYS A 147 -14.88 -8.90 -11.98
C LYS A 147 -15.38 -9.56 -10.69
N TYR A 148 -15.20 -8.96 -9.51
CA TYR A 148 -15.75 -9.55 -8.27
C TYR A 148 -17.26 -9.36 -8.11
N ARG A 149 -17.89 -8.74 -9.11
CA ARG A 149 -19.31 -8.86 -9.43
C ARG A 149 -19.70 -10.28 -9.90
N LYS A 150 -18.72 -11.10 -10.38
CA LYS A 150 -18.82 -12.54 -10.74
C LYS A 150 -17.47 -13.18 -11.22
N TYR A 151 -16.67 -13.73 -10.29
CA TYR A 151 -15.75 -14.91 -10.40
C TYR A 151 -15.14 -15.37 -11.76
N PHE A 152 -13.99 -14.82 -12.25
CA PHE A 152 -13.21 -15.39 -13.40
C PHE A 152 -11.65 -15.09 -13.45
N VAL A 153 -10.77 -16.08 -13.09
CA VAL A 153 -9.36 -16.43 -13.54
C VAL A 153 -8.05 -15.58 -13.24
N GLN A 154 -6.85 -16.00 -13.76
CA GLN A 154 -5.46 -16.00 -13.17
C GLN A 154 -4.39 -14.99 -13.79
N HIS A 155 -3.03 -15.14 -13.99
CA HIS A 155 -1.99 -16.20 -14.23
C HIS A 155 -0.53 -15.85 -13.69
N GLU A 156 0.63 -16.38 -14.18
CA GLU A 156 1.90 -16.60 -13.38
C GLU A 156 3.35 -16.61 -14.06
N GLY A 157 4.49 -16.55 -13.28
CA GLY A 157 5.94 -16.84 -13.64
C GLY A 157 7.07 -16.49 -12.59
N LYS A 158 8.22 -17.25 -12.46
CA LYS A 158 9.29 -17.29 -11.35
C LYS A 158 10.71 -17.82 -11.87
N GLN A 159 11.95 -17.89 -11.26
CA GLN A 159 12.77 -17.43 -10.07
C GLN A 159 14.34 -17.79 -10.22
N THR A 160 15.32 -17.34 -9.38
CA THR A 160 16.84 -17.57 -9.42
C THR A 160 17.51 -18.03 -8.05
N LEU A 161 18.85 -18.25 -7.94
CA LEU A 161 19.64 -18.94 -6.85
C LEU A 161 20.77 -18.12 -6.11
N MET A 162 21.26 -18.61 -4.93
CA MET A 162 22.39 -18.08 -4.08
C MET A 162 23.01 -19.16 -3.12
N VAL A 163 24.11 -18.85 -2.39
CA VAL A 163 24.78 -19.69 -1.34
C VAL A 163 25.09 -18.91 -0.03
N GLN A 164 25.19 -19.62 1.11
CA GLN A 164 25.33 -19.07 2.48
C GLN A 164 26.21 -19.96 3.40
N ASN A 165 27.04 -19.35 4.26
CA ASN A 165 27.73 -20.02 5.39
C ASN A 165 27.76 -19.09 6.62
N ASN A 166 27.31 -19.57 7.79
CA ASN A 166 27.12 -18.77 9.01
C ASN A 166 28.28 -18.87 10.02
N ALA A 167 29.31 -19.69 9.76
CA ALA A 167 30.43 -19.88 10.70
C ALA A 167 31.54 -18.82 10.56
N ILE A 168 31.49 -18.00 9.50
CA ILE A 168 32.54 -17.03 9.16
C ILE A 168 32.45 -15.78 10.03
N ARG A 169 33.49 -15.57 10.83
CA ARG A 169 33.78 -14.34 11.55
C ARG A 169 34.75 -13.45 10.76
N LEU A 170 34.73 -12.15 11.04
CA LEU A 170 35.59 -11.13 10.40
C LEU A 170 36.56 -10.47 11.39
N ASP A 171 36.32 -10.65 12.69
CA ASP A 171 37.12 -10.20 13.83
C ASP A 171 38.13 -11.26 14.32
N ASP A 172 38.15 -12.42 13.66
CA ASP A 172 38.79 -13.66 14.09
C ASP A 172 39.67 -14.21 12.94
N PRO A 173 41.00 -14.31 13.12
CA PRO A 173 41.90 -14.85 12.11
C PRO A 173 41.79 -16.37 11.94
N ASP A 174 41.26 -17.09 12.95
CA ASP A 174 41.06 -18.55 12.93
C ASP A 174 39.66 -18.94 12.39
N SER A 175 38.91 -17.94 11.89
CA SER A 175 37.61 -18.08 11.22
C SER A 175 37.63 -19.12 10.09
N PRO A 176 36.65 -20.03 9.99
CA PRO A 176 36.72 -21.26 9.17
C PRO A 176 36.47 -21.03 7.66
N TRP A 177 37.14 -20.03 7.07
CA TRP A 177 37.09 -19.67 5.65
C TRP A 177 37.35 -20.84 4.70
N GLU A 178 38.19 -21.80 5.11
CA GLU A 178 38.48 -23.04 4.38
C GLU A 178 37.23 -23.81 3.93
N GLN A 179 36.11 -23.67 4.65
CA GLN A 179 34.83 -24.32 4.34
C GLN A 179 34.02 -23.64 3.22
N VAL A 180 34.40 -22.43 2.78
CA VAL A 180 33.63 -21.61 1.83
C VAL A 180 34.09 -21.82 0.38
N PHE A 181 35.40 -21.90 0.15
CA PHE A 181 35.97 -21.96 -1.20
C PHE A 181 35.52 -23.19 -2.04
N PRO A 182 35.37 -24.40 -1.47
CA PRO A 182 34.88 -25.56 -2.24
C PRO A 182 33.46 -25.38 -2.81
N GLU A 183 32.59 -24.64 -2.13
CA GLU A 183 31.21 -24.41 -2.59
C GLU A 183 31.14 -23.36 -3.71
N PHE A 184 32.09 -22.43 -3.78
CA PHE A 184 32.27 -21.60 -4.98
C PHE A 184 32.76 -22.43 -6.16
N SER A 185 33.75 -23.32 -5.99
CA SER A 185 34.21 -24.22 -7.07
C SER A 185 33.07 -25.12 -7.58
N LYS A 186 32.20 -25.61 -6.71
CA LYS A 186 31.01 -26.42 -7.04
C LYS A 186 29.93 -25.64 -7.82
N GLN A 187 29.73 -24.35 -7.52
CA GLN A 187 28.85 -23.50 -8.31
C GLN A 187 29.45 -23.13 -9.68
N ILE A 188 30.77 -22.91 -9.75
CA ILE A 188 31.48 -22.72 -11.03
C ILE A 188 31.33 -23.97 -11.90
N ALA A 189 31.56 -25.18 -11.35
CA ALA A 189 31.34 -26.45 -12.05
C ALA A 189 29.93 -26.58 -12.67
N ALA A 190 28.88 -26.10 -11.99
CA ALA A 190 27.51 -26.13 -12.48
C ALA A 190 27.27 -25.21 -13.70
N HIS A 191 28.20 -24.30 -14.00
CA HIS A 191 28.16 -23.39 -15.15
C HIS A 191 29.27 -23.64 -16.19
N THR A 192 30.43 -24.18 -15.80
CA THR A 192 31.59 -24.44 -16.69
C THR A 192 31.79 -25.91 -17.04
N GLY A 193 31.09 -26.83 -16.38
CA GLY A 193 31.45 -28.23 -16.35
C GLY A 193 32.58 -28.53 -15.35
N GLN A 194 32.66 -29.81 -14.95
CA GLN A 194 33.58 -30.28 -13.90
C GLN A 194 35.05 -30.37 -14.36
N GLU A 195 35.30 -30.47 -15.67
CA GLU A 195 36.64 -30.61 -16.26
C GLU A 195 37.57 -29.47 -15.83
N LEU A 196 37.14 -28.21 -15.97
CA LEU A 196 37.90 -27.02 -15.54
C LEU A 196 38.30 -27.08 -14.06
N ILE A 197 37.38 -27.54 -13.19
CA ILE A 197 37.63 -27.64 -11.75
C ILE A 197 38.63 -28.75 -11.46
N ASN A 198 38.52 -29.90 -12.13
CA ASN A 198 39.44 -31.02 -11.97
C ASN A 198 40.86 -30.68 -12.50
N THR A 199 40.96 -29.97 -13.62
CA THR A 199 42.24 -29.58 -14.22
C THR A 199 43.02 -28.57 -13.36
N LEU A 200 42.32 -27.70 -12.64
CA LEU A 200 42.93 -26.60 -11.87
C LEU A 200 42.97 -26.82 -10.35
N THR A 201 42.24 -27.81 -9.82
CA THR A 201 42.34 -28.19 -8.39
C THR A 201 43.58 -29.07 -8.20
N ALA A 202 44.53 -28.64 -7.38
CA ALA A 202 45.70 -29.43 -7.04
C ALA A 202 45.31 -30.70 -6.26
N ASP A 203 45.85 -31.85 -6.66
CA ASP A 203 45.62 -33.15 -6.03
C ASP A 203 46.84 -34.08 -5.96
N PHE A 204 48.02 -33.59 -6.37
CA PHE A 204 49.31 -34.29 -6.34
C PHE A 204 49.68 -34.84 -4.97
N SER A 205 50.60 -35.82 -4.93
CA SER A 205 51.09 -36.47 -3.70
C SER A 205 51.73 -35.55 -2.66
N THR A 206 52.10 -34.32 -3.02
CA THR A 206 52.63 -33.27 -2.12
C THR A 206 51.58 -32.22 -1.72
N THR A 207 50.32 -32.36 -2.14
CA THR A 207 49.27 -31.36 -1.94
C THR A 207 48.70 -31.41 -0.53
N SER A 208 48.94 -30.37 0.27
CA SER A 208 48.27 -30.18 1.55
C SER A 208 46.83 -29.65 1.37
N THR A 209 46.00 -29.70 2.41
CA THR A 209 44.66 -29.09 2.44
C THR A 209 44.71 -27.62 2.00
N THR A 210 45.63 -26.84 2.57
CA THR A 210 45.84 -25.43 2.22
C THR A 210 46.26 -25.25 0.76
N THR A 211 47.15 -26.10 0.24
CA THR A 211 47.55 -26.09 -1.19
C THR A 211 46.36 -26.36 -2.11
N ARG A 212 45.48 -27.30 -1.76
CA ARG A 212 44.25 -27.59 -2.50
C ARG A 212 43.29 -26.40 -2.47
N LEU A 213 43.10 -25.76 -1.32
CA LEU A 213 42.24 -24.57 -1.19
C LEU A 213 42.78 -23.37 -1.98
N VAL A 214 44.09 -23.11 -1.97
CA VAL A 214 44.73 -22.05 -2.77
C VAL A 214 44.54 -22.29 -4.28
N SER A 215 44.57 -23.55 -4.73
CA SER A 215 44.24 -23.87 -6.13
C SER A 215 42.77 -23.56 -6.47
N GLN A 216 41.84 -23.81 -5.54
CA GLN A 216 40.42 -23.45 -5.69
C GLN A 216 40.19 -21.93 -5.68
N MET A 217 40.94 -21.16 -4.89
CA MET A 217 40.96 -19.69 -4.97
C MET A 217 41.49 -19.22 -6.33
N THR A 218 42.46 -19.94 -6.92
CA THR A 218 43.02 -19.60 -8.25
C THR A 218 42.00 -19.85 -9.37
N ILE A 219 41.14 -20.87 -9.23
CA ILE A 219 39.96 -21.06 -10.11
C ILE A 219 39.01 -19.86 -9.99
N MET A 220 38.72 -19.41 -8.76
CA MET A 220 37.87 -18.24 -8.54
C MET A 220 38.47 -16.99 -9.20
N ASP A 221 39.79 -16.76 -9.06
CA ASP A 221 40.49 -15.65 -9.66
C ASP A 221 40.47 -15.69 -11.20
N ALA A 222 40.69 -16.86 -11.81
CA ALA A 222 40.60 -17.04 -13.26
C ALA A 222 39.19 -16.71 -13.81
N MET A 223 38.14 -16.98 -13.02
CA MET A 223 36.75 -16.78 -13.41
C MET A 223 36.11 -15.47 -12.91
N LYS A 224 36.87 -14.59 -12.22
CA LYS A 224 36.35 -13.34 -11.60
C LYS A 224 35.76 -12.31 -12.58
N SER A 225 36.04 -12.44 -13.87
CA SER A 225 35.43 -11.63 -14.93
C SER A 225 34.01 -12.07 -15.30
N TYR A 226 33.56 -13.23 -14.82
CA TYR A 226 32.30 -13.87 -15.19
C TYR A 226 31.35 -14.08 -14.00
N PHE A 227 31.88 -14.19 -12.77
CA PHE A 227 31.12 -14.39 -11.54
C PHE A 227 31.49 -13.39 -10.44
N GLU A 228 30.50 -12.92 -9.69
CA GLU A 228 30.67 -12.03 -8.54
C GLU A 228 30.64 -12.86 -7.24
N TYR A 229 31.75 -12.90 -6.50
CA TYR A 229 31.86 -13.71 -5.28
C TYR A 229 31.52 -12.89 -4.04
N ILE A 230 30.35 -13.15 -3.46
CA ILE A 230 29.86 -12.47 -2.26
C ILE A 230 29.77 -13.47 -1.11
N VAL A 231 30.46 -13.18 0.00
CA VAL A 231 30.25 -13.85 1.29
C VAL A 231 29.42 -12.92 2.16
N PHE A 232 28.27 -13.39 2.64
CA PHE A 232 27.33 -12.57 3.39
C PHE A 232 27.07 -13.16 4.78
N MET A 233 27.19 -12.30 5.79
CA MET A 233 26.99 -12.63 7.19
C MET A 233 26.17 -11.53 7.86
N ILE A 234 25.00 -11.91 8.38
CA ILE A 234 24.30 -11.50 9.61
C ILE A 234 23.17 -12.54 9.74
N GLY A 235 23.05 -13.18 10.91
CA GLY A 235 22.00 -14.17 11.18
C GLY A 235 20.63 -13.55 11.45
N CYS A 236 20.08 -12.77 10.51
CA CYS A 236 18.78 -12.13 10.67
C CYS A 236 17.68 -13.17 10.97
N GLY A 237 16.89 -12.91 12.01
CA GLY A 237 15.87 -13.81 12.52
C GLY A 237 15.05 -13.14 13.63
N ILE A 238 13.87 -13.68 13.93
CA ILE A 238 13.04 -13.25 15.07
C ILE A 238 13.27 -14.26 16.19
N PRO A 239 13.90 -13.90 17.32
CA PRO A 239 14.30 -14.88 18.32
C PRO A 239 13.12 -15.50 19.08
N ARG A 240 12.03 -14.74 19.24
CA ARG A 240 10.89 -15.07 20.11
C ARG A 240 9.61 -14.45 19.59
N VAL A 241 8.52 -15.21 19.65
CA VAL A 241 7.15 -14.71 19.38
C VAL A 241 6.27 -14.89 20.61
N THR A 242 5.43 -13.90 20.86
CA THR A 242 4.31 -13.97 21.82
C THR A 242 3.00 -13.88 21.05
N LEU A 243 2.17 -14.92 21.17
CA LEU A 243 0.80 -14.92 20.66
C LEU A 243 -0.16 -14.51 21.77
N GLU A 244 -0.88 -13.42 21.56
CA GLU A 244 -1.97 -12.99 22.45
C GLU A 244 -3.27 -13.71 22.10
N GLY A 245 -4.27 -13.61 22.97
CA GLY A 245 -5.58 -14.22 22.80
C GLY A 245 -5.61 -15.71 23.11
N THR A 246 -6.81 -16.27 23.18
CA THR A 246 -7.03 -17.68 23.49
C THR A 246 -6.91 -18.55 22.24
N THR A 247 -6.71 -19.87 22.44
CA THR A 247 -6.83 -20.85 21.34
C THR A 247 -8.21 -20.81 20.65
N ALA A 248 -9.26 -20.30 21.32
CA ALA A 248 -10.59 -20.15 20.73
C ALA A 248 -10.63 -18.99 19.70
N ASP A 249 -9.89 -17.90 19.95
CA ASP A 249 -9.77 -16.75 19.04
C ASP A 249 -9.00 -17.13 17.77
N TRP A 250 -7.88 -17.84 17.92
CA TRP A 250 -7.12 -18.38 16.78
C TRP A 250 -7.95 -19.38 15.95
N LYS A 251 -8.74 -20.25 16.61
CA LYS A 251 -9.73 -21.12 15.92
C LYS A 251 -10.85 -20.31 15.25
N ALA A 252 -11.24 -19.16 15.81
CA ALA A 252 -12.25 -18.29 15.21
C ALA A 252 -11.72 -17.58 13.96
N ILE A 253 -10.44 -17.18 13.92
CA ILE A 253 -9.79 -16.65 12.71
C ILE A 253 -9.78 -17.71 11.61
N TYR A 254 -9.34 -18.93 11.91
CA TYR A 254 -9.35 -20.03 10.94
C TYR A 254 -10.76 -20.24 10.34
N LYS A 255 -11.81 -20.27 11.18
CA LYS A 255 -13.21 -20.38 10.71
C LYS A 255 -13.66 -19.17 9.87
N LYS A 256 -13.31 -17.95 10.28
CA LYS A 256 -13.66 -16.71 9.56
C LYS A 256 -12.97 -16.65 8.20
N ALA A 257 -11.68 -16.96 8.13
CA ALA A 257 -10.90 -17.02 6.89
C ALA A 257 -11.43 -18.10 5.94
N ASN A 258 -11.71 -19.32 6.43
CA ASN A 258 -12.36 -20.36 5.64
C ASN A 258 -13.75 -19.94 5.09
N SER A 259 -14.47 -19.06 5.81
CA SER A 259 -15.75 -18.50 5.34
C SER A 259 -15.60 -17.48 4.19
N LEU A 260 -14.38 -17.06 3.85
CA LEU A 260 -14.09 -16.18 2.70
C LEU A 260 -13.90 -16.97 1.39
N LYS A 261 -13.77 -18.30 1.40
CA LYS A 261 -13.54 -19.13 0.19
C LYS A 261 -14.57 -18.89 -0.92
N LYS A 262 -15.83 -18.62 -0.54
CA LYS A 262 -16.94 -18.24 -1.41
C LYS A 262 -16.73 -16.96 -2.24
N TYR A 263 -15.63 -16.23 -2.05
CA TYR A 263 -15.28 -15.00 -2.75
C TYR A 263 -13.99 -15.16 -3.60
N ASP A 264 -13.88 -16.15 -4.48
CA ASP A 264 -12.70 -16.40 -5.36
C ASP A 264 -11.35 -16.63 -4.66
N LEU A 265 -11.32 -16.74 -3.33
CA LEU A 265 -10.07 -16.63 -2.56
C LEU A 265 -9.41 -17.97 -2.22
N ASP A 266 -9.86 -19.10 -2.77
CA ASP A 266 -9.24 -20.40 -2.52
C ASP A 266 -7.73 -20.45 -2.88
N TRP A 267 -7.28 -19.71 -3.90
CA TRP A 267 -5.85 -19.62 -4.25
C TRP A 267 -5.01 -18.93 -3.16
N TRP A 268 -5.61 -18.03 -2.37
CA TRP A 268 -4.95 -17.33 -1.27
C TRP A 268 -5.16 -18.05 0.06
N LEU A 269 -6.37 -18.51 0.31
CA LEU A 269 -6.76 -19.16 1.56
C LEU A 269 -6.11 -20.52 1.73
N LYS A 270 -5.76 -21.23 0.65
CA LYS A 270 -4.87 -22.42 0.71
C LYS A 270 -3.47 -22.08 1.20
N GLU A 271 -2.95 -20.91 0.85
CA GLU A 271 -1.62 -20.44 1.30
C GLU A 271 -1.65 -19.95 2.76
N LEU A 272 -2.80 -19.48 3.25
CA LEU A 272 -3.03 -19.10 4.65
C LEU A 272 -3.41 -20.29 5.56
N ASP A 273 -4.03 -21.36 5.03
CA ASP A 273 -4.49 -22.53 5.79
C ASP A 273 -3.41 -23.17 6.70
N PRO A 274 -2.19 -23.48 6.22
CA PRO A 274 -1.13 -24.00 7.09
C PRO A 274 -0.67 -22.97 8.12
N ILE A 275 -0.66 -21.68 7.78
CA ILE A 275 -0.28 -20.58 8.69
C ILE A 275 -1.28 -20.50 9.85
N LEU A 276 -2.57 -20.45 9.56
CA LEU A 276 -3.62 -20.37 10.56
C LEU A 276 -3.73 -21.65 11.39
N THR A 277 -3.42 -22.81 10.80
CA THR A 277 -3.24 -24.07 11.54
C THR A 277 -2.09 -23.98 12.54
N GLN A 278 -0.96 -23.40 12.16
CA GLN A 278 0.21 -23.21 13.04
C GLN A 278 -0.05 -22.16 14.14
N PHE A 279 -0.79 -21.08 13.88
CA PHE A 279 -1.31 -20.20 14.95
C PHE A 279 -2.19 -20.97 15.95
N VAL A 280 -3.04 -21.89 15.48
CA VAL A 280 -3.89 -22.76 16.35
C VAL A 280 -3.10 -23.87 17.05
N ALA A 281 -1.92 -24.26 16.55
CA ALA A 281 -1.01 -25.19 17.22
C ALA A 281 -0.18 -24.47 18.30
N ALA A 282 0.48 -23.39 17.92
CA ALA A 282 1.30 -22.57 18.80
C ALA A 282 0.50 -22.00 19.99
N SER A 283 -0.74 -21.55 19.77
CA SER A 283 -1.67 -21.10 20.83
C SER A 283 -2.16 -22.21 21.79
N LYS A 284 -1.61 -23.43 21.71
CA LYS A 284 -1.75 -24.51 22.71
C LYS A 284 -0.43 -24.86 23.41
N GLY A 285 0.66 -24.16 23.10
CA GLY A 285 2.04 -24.52 23.47
C GLY A 285 2.79 -25.33 22.40
N ASN A 286 2.11 -25.82 21.35
CA ASN A 286 2.71 -26.68 20.33
C ASN A 286 3.23 -25.85 19.15
N ALA A 287 4.26 -25.02 19.38
CA ALA A 287 4.85 -24.16 18.36
C ALA A 287 5.96 -24.90 17.57
N ASP A 288 5.73 -25.12 16.28
CA ASP A 288 6.71 -25.68 15.33
C ASP A 288 7.80 -24.65 15.03
N LYS A 289 8.98 -24.81 15.64
CA LYS A 289 10.06 -23.82 15.53
C LYS A 289 10.47 -23.57 14.09
N ASP A 290 10.60 -24.60 13.25
CA ASP A 290 11.04 -24.42 11.87
C ASP A 290 9.97 -23.74 11.02
N PHE A 291 8.69 -23.96 11.28
CA PHE A 291 7.65 -23.09 10.72
C PHE A 291 7.81 -21.62 11.15
N TRP A 292 8.04 -21.35 12.44
CA TRP A 292 8.17 -19.98 12.96
C TRP A 292 9.47 -19.27 12.51
N ARG A 293 10.57 -20.00 12.25
CA ARG A 293 11.78 -19.48 11.59
C ARG A 293 11.52 -19.01 10.16
N ASN A 294 10.56 -19.64 9.48
CA ASN A 294 10.15 -19.26 8.14
C ASN A 294 9.11 -18.12 8.11
N LEU A 295 8.93 -17.34 9.19
CA LEU A 295 8.02 -16.18 9.23
C LEU A 295 8.41 -15.11 8.22
N PHE A 296 9.66 -14.66 8.25
CA PHE A 296 10.19 -13.58 7.41
C PHE A 296 11.63 -13.90 7.03
N LYS A 297 12.04 -13.61 5.80
CA LYS A 297 13.42 -13.73 5.31
C LYS A 297 13.76 -12.61 4.34
N VAL A 298 15.00 -12.14 4.35
CA VAL A 298 15.49 -11.08 3.44
C VAL A 298 16.69 -11.60 2.65
N HIS A 299 16.49 -11.83 1.36
CA HIS A 299 17.52 -12.19 0.40
C HIS A 299 18.06 -10.91 -0.25
N LYS A 300 19.36 -10.67 -0.13
CA LYS A 300 20.00 -9.57 -0.85
C LYS A 300 19.88 -9.80 -2.36
N ALA A 301 19.58 -8.74 -3.11
CA ALA A 301 19.64 -8.84 -4.56
C ALA A 301 21.10 -8.94 -5.03
N GLY A 302 21.42 -9.92 -5.86
CA GLY A 302 22.77 -10.20 -6.34
C GLY A 302 23.29 -9.24 -7.42
N LYS A 303 22.83 -7.99 -7.45
CA LYS A 303 23.31 -6.89 -8.31
C LYS A 303 23.08 -5.52 -7.66
N PRO A 304 23.96 -4.53 -7.87
CA PRO A 304 23.69 -3.14 -7.51
C PRO A 304 22.35 -2.62 -8.06
N TYR A 305 21.72 -1.70 -7.32
CA TYR A 305 20.43 -1.06 -7.62
C TYR A 305 19.19 -1.96 -7.67
N GLN A 306 19.30 -3.28 -7.52
CA GLN A 306 18.15 -4.16 -7.30
C GLN A 306 17.69 -4.11 -5.84
N SER A 307 16.37 -4.16 -5.60
CA SER A 307 15.80 -4.23 -4.26
C SER A 307 15.84 -5.65 -3.69
N ASN A 308 16.14 -5.78 -2.40
CA ASN A 308 16.14 -7.08 -1.71
C ASN A 308 14.80 -7.81 -1.90
N LYS A 309 14.87 -9.12 -2.15
CA LYS A 309 13.72 -10.02 -2.21
C LYS A 309 13.39 -10.49 -0.80
N ILE A 310 12.14 -10.37 -0.39
CA ILE A 310 11.64 -10.78 0.91
C ILE A 310 10.73 -11.99 0.72
N ASP A 311 10.93 -13.07 1.48
CA ASP A 311 10.02 -14.22 1.54
C ASP A 311 9.82 -14.72 2.98
N GLY A 312 9.44 -15.99 3.17
CA GLY A 312 8.81 -16.48 4.39
C GLY A 312 7.28 -16.35 4.35
N TRP A 313 6.57 -17.01 5.27
CA TRP A 313 5.11 -17.10 5.20
C TRP A 313 4.37 -15.78 5.46
N PHE A 314 5.00 -14.78 6.08
CA PHE A 314 4.35 -13.50 6.34
C PHE A 314 4.02 -12.72 5.06
N VAL A 315 4.77 -12.90 3.97
CA VAL A 315 4.46 -12.25 2.68
C VAL A 315 3.11 -12.70 2.11
N LYS A 316 2.62 -13.87 2.53
CA LYS A 316 1.32 -14.42 2.12
C LYS A 316 0.14 -13.62 2.65
N PHE A 317 0.33 -12.73 3.62
CA PHE A 317 -0.71 -11.77 4.04
C PHE A 317 -0.92 -10.61 3.07
N PHE A 318 -0.10 -10.47 2.03
CA PHE A 318 -0.14 -9.39 1.04
C PHE A 318 -0.47 -9.93 -0.36
N PRO A 319 -1.73 -10.36 -0.61
CA PRO A 319 -2.16 -10.97 -1.88
C PRO A 319 -2.18 -10.02 -3.09
N TYR A 320 -2.01 -8.72 -2.88
CA TYR A 320 -2.03 -7.71 -3.92
C TYR A 320 -0.89 -6.71 -3.79
N THR A 321 -0.47 -6.15 -4.92
CA THR A 321 0.36 -4.93 -4.96
C THR A 321 -0.50 -3.68 -4.77
N ARG A 322 0.12 -2.54 -4.46
CA ARG A 322 -0.54 -1.23 -4.34
C ARG A 322 -1.42 -0.89 -5.55
N ASP A 323 -0.98 -1.28 -6.74
CA ASP A 323 -1.66 -1.02 -8.01
C ASP A 323 -2.78 -2.05 -8.31
N GLY A 324 -3.17 -2.87 -7.33
CA GLY A 324 -4.27 -3.85 -7.44
C GLY A 324 -3.92 -5.13 -8.22
N LYS A 325 -2.65 -5.39 -8.54
CA LYS A 325 -2.25 -6.64 -9.24
C LYS A 325 -2.12 -7.78 -8.23
N ARG A 326 -2.55 -9.00 -8.58
CA ARG A 326 -2.32 -10.19 -7.72
C ARG A 326 -0.81 -10.39 -7.53
N ASN A 327 -0.42 -10.70 -6.31
CA ASN A 327 0.94 -11.04 -5.95
C ASN A 327 1.20 -12.56 -6.11
N ASP A 328 2.46 -12.99 -6.20
CA ASP A 328 2.82 -14.40 -6.40
C ASP A 328 2.71 -15.27 -5.12
N LEU A 329 2.49 -14.61 -3.97
CA LEU A 329 2.48 -15.16 -2.60
C LEU A 329 3.78 -15.86 -2.18
N GLN A 330 4.85 -15.75 -2.99
CA GLN A 330 6.18 -16.25 -2.68
C GLN A 330 7.08 -15.14 -2.20
N SER A 331 6.95 -13.90 -2.72
CA SER A 331 7.90 -12.84 -2.38
C SER A 331 7.42 -11.39 -2.56
N LEU A 332 8.22 -10.47 -2.01
CA LEU A 332 8.03 -9.03 -2.03
C LEU A 332 9.36 -8.29 -2.25
N THR A 333 9.30 -7.04 -2.72
CA THR A 333 10.46 -6.14 -2.90
C THR A 333 10.36 -4.93 -1.98
N GLY A 334 10.29 -5.19 -0.67
CA GLY A 334 10.01 -4.18 0.36
C GLY A 334 8.56 -3.66 0.36
N SER A 335 8.27 -2.71 1.25
CA SER A 335 6.95 -2.08 1.41
C SER A 335 6.53 -1.17 0.26
N SER A 336 7.48 -0.73 -0.59
CA SER A 336 7.26 0.28 -1.64
C SER A 336 6.20 -0.06 -2.70
N ASN A 337 5.84 -1.34 -2.85
CA ASN A 337 4.81 -1.83 -3.77
C ASN A 337 3.64 -2.51 -3.03
N LEU A 338 3.58 -2.42 -1.70
CA LEU A 338 2.45 -2.92 -0.91
C LEU A 338 1.29 -1.90 -0.91
N PRO A 339 0.03 -2.34 -0.89
CA PRO A 339 -1.12 -1.50 -0.57
C PRO A 339 -0.92 -0.81 0.79
N ASP A 340 -1.42 0.42 0.95
CA ASP A 340 -1.36 1.13 2.23
C ASP A 340 -2.09 0.31 3.33
N GLU A 341 -1.42 0.02 4.45
CA GLU A 341 -2.01 -0.68 5.63
C GLU A 341 -2.99 0.21 6.41
N ILE A 342 -3.16 1.48 5.98
CA ILE A 342 -4.22 2.39 6.43
C ILE A 342 -5.28 2.45 5.33
N VAL A 343 -6.43 1.82 5.55
CA VAL A 343 -7.58 1.97 4.63
C VAL A 343 -8.21 3.35 4.78
N LYS A 344 -8.64 3.94 3.68
CA LYS A 344 -9.26 5.27 3.61
C LYS A 344 -10.66 5.14 3.00
N VAL A 345 -11.68 5.63 3.71
CA VAL A 345 -13.09 5.45 3.35
C VAL A 345 -13.81 6.81 3.36
N PRO A 346 -14.28 7.32 2.20
CA PRO A 346 -15.07 8.54 2.16
C PRO A 346 -16.48 8.28 2.72
N LEU A 347 -16.99 9.21 3.50
CA LEU A 347 -18.35 9.17 4.06
C LEU A 347 -18.94 10.59 4.16
N ARG A 348 -20.26 10.69 4.33
CA ARG A 348 -20.95 11.97 4.52
C ARG A 348 -21.64 11.98 5.88
N HIS A 349 -21.34 12.99 6.69
CA HIS A 349 -22.21 13.36 7.80
C HIS A 349 -23.36 14.21 7.26
N VAL A 350 -24.57 13.96 7.75
CA VAL A 350 -25.80 14.61 7.30
C VAL A 350 -26.57 15.04 8.55
N PHE A 351 -26.70 16.35 8.76
CA PHE A 351 -27.43 16.93 9.88
C PHE A 351 -28.69 17.62 9.36
N GLN A 352 -29.85 17.23 9.88
CA GLN A 352 -31.13 17.88 9.57
C GLN A 352 -31.46 18.90 10.67
N HIS A 353 -31.78 20.12 10.26
CA HIS A 353 -32.13 21.22 11.15
C HIS A 353 -33.64 21.21 11.49
N PRO A 354 -34.07 21.87 12.59
CA PRO A 354 -35.49 21.94 12.97
C PRO A 354 -36.41 22.63 11.94
N ASP A 355 -35.85 23.42 11.02
CA ASP A 355 -36.57 24.06 9.90
C ASP A 355 -36.72 23.14 8.67
N GLY A 356 -36.23 21.90 8.76
CA GLY A 356 -36.25 20.90 7.68
C GLY A 356 -35.06 21.00 6.70
N THR A 357 -34.22 22.03 6.79
CA THR A 357 -33.00 22.13 5.97
C THR A 357 -31.96 21.08 6.39
N THR A 358 -30.94 20.87 5.55
CA THR A 358 -29.94 19.82 5.79
C THR A 358 -28.53 20.29 5.45
N THR A 359 -27.60 20.18 6.41
CA THR A 359 -26.17 20.38 6.19
C THR A 359 -25.50 19.03 5.94
N GLN A 360 -24.74 18.93 4.83
CA GLN A 360 -23.89 17.78 4.55
C GLN A 360 -22.42 18.17 4.78
N THR A 361 -21.65 17.30 5.43
CA THR A 361 -20.21 17.47 5.64
C THR A 361 -19.47 16.27 5.05
N PRO A 362 -18.57 16.48 4.06
CA PRO A 362 -17.76 15.40 3.51
C PRO A 362 -16.65 15.04 4.51
N LEU A 363 -16.59 13.75 4.87
CA LEU A 363 -15.67 13.18 5.84
C LEU A 363 -14.87 12.05 5.20
N GLU A 364 -13.77 11.67 5.85
CA GLU A 364 -12.98 10.51 5.48
C GLU A 364 -12.50 9.79 6.74
N LEU A 365 -12.75 8.48 6.82
CA LEU A 365 -12.27 7.60 7.87
C LEU A 365 -10.97 6.93 7.42
N TRP A 366 -9.94 7.02 8.25
CA TRP A 366 -8.64 6.36 8.05
C TRP A 366 -8.46 5.33 9.17
N ALA A 367 -8.18 4.07 8.88
CA ALA A 367 -8.02 3.02 9.90
C ALA A 367 -6.99 1.96 9.50
N GLY A 368 -6.20 1.46 10.45
CA GLY A 368 -5.17 0.47 10.17
C GLY A 368 -4.04 0.42 11.21
N PHE A 369 -2.88 -0.09 10.79
CA PHE A 369 -1.68 -0.19 11.63
C PHE A 369 -0.98 1.17 11.73
N MET A 370 -1.13 1.81 12.89
CA MET A 370 -0.68 3.19 13.14
C MET A 370 0.81 3.27 13.49
N GLY A 371 1.37 2.20 14.05
CA GLY A 371 2.77 2.10 14.48
C GLY A 371 3.02 0.76 15.19
N LEU A 372 4.08 0.68 16.00
CA LEU A 372 4.30 -0.41 16.95
C LEU A 372 4.61 0.17 18.34
N GLN A 373 4.01 -0.41 19.38
CA GLN A 373 4.52 -0.27 20.74
C GLN A 373 5.86 -1.00 20.84
N GLN A 374 6.80 -0.40 21.58
CA GLN A 374 8.10 -1.00 21.90
C GLN A 374 8.22 -1.19 23.41
N ASN A 375 8.63 -2.37 23.85
CA ASN A 375 8.97 -2.58 25.26
C ASN A 375 10.43 -2.18 25.51
N SER A 376 10.67 -1.17 26.36
CA SER A 376 12.01 -0.65 26.66
C SER A 376 12.91 -1.54 27.52
N ARG A 377 12.41 -2.68 28.03
CA ARG A 377 13.19 -3.65 28.83
C ARG A 377 13.61 -4.89 28.07
N HIS A 378 12.82 -5.31 27.08
CA HIS A 378 13.05 -6.54 26.30
C HIS A 378 12.83 -6.35 24.79
N PHE A 379 12.91 -5.10 24.33
CA PHE A 379 12.92 -4.62 22.93
C PHE A 379 11.82 -5.14 22.00
N THR A 380 10.78 -5.74 22.58
CA THR A 380 9.71 -6.43 21.87
C THR A 380 8.82 -5.44 21.17
N LEU A 381 8.50 -5.72 19.90
CA LEU A 381 7.60 -4.90 19.09
C LEU A 381 6.18 -5.50 19.09
N LYS A 382 5.17 -4.65 19.23
CA LYS A 382 3.74 -4.99 19.13
C LYS A 382 3.05 -4.02 18.18
N PRO A 383 2.57 -4.45 17.00
CA PRO A 383 1.81 -3.59 16.08
C PRO A 383 0.58 -2.97 16.76
N GLU A 384 0.31 -1.69 16.48
CA GLU A 384 -0.80 -0.96 17.09
C GLU A 384 -1.87 -0.60 16.04
N ILE A 385 -3.13 -0.92 16.32
CA ILE A 385 -4.27 -0.65 15.44
C ILE A 385 -5.00 0.60 15.92
N GLY A 386 -5.29 1.54 15.03
CA GLY A 386 -6.05 2.74 15.35
C GLY A 386 -6.87 3.28 14.19
N TRP A 387 -7.60 4.37 14.45
CA TRP A 387 -8.43 5.04 13.46
C TRP A 387 -8.56 6.55 13.71
N MET A 388 -8.87 7.30 12.66
CA MET A 388 -9.36 8.68 12.74
C MET A 388 -10.46 8.95 11.72
N ILE A 389 -11.22 10.02 11.96
CA ILE A 389 -12.16 10.61 11.01
C ILE A 389 -11.74 12.07 10.83
N LYS A 390 -11.58 12.51 9.59
CA LYS A 390 -11.26 13.90 9.23
C LYS A 390 -12.31 14.51 8.31
N THR A 391 -12.42 15.83 8.25
CA THR A 391 -13.14 16.52 7.17
C THR A 391 -12.33 16.47 5.87
N LYS A 392 -13.03 16.44 4.73
CA LYS A 392 -12.43 16.70 3.42
C LYS A 392 -12.33 18.21 3.23
N THR A 393 -11.14 18.74 3.50
CA THR A 393 -10.86 20.18 3.46
C THR A 393 -10.75 20.71 2.03
N GLY A 394 -11.01 22.01 1.83
CA GLY A 394 -11.06 22.65 0.50
C GLY A 394 -9.83 22.49 -0.41
N ALA A 395 -8.67 22.09 0.11
CA ALA A 395 -7.51 21.70 -0.71
C ALA A 395 -7.75 20.41 -1.53
N GLU A 396 -8.61 19.50 -1.07
CA GLU A 396 -9.07 18.35 -1.89
C GLU A 396 -9.99 18.82 -3.04
N HIS A 397 -10.63 19.99 -2.87
CA HIS A 397 -11.36 20.68 -3.94
C HIS A 397 -10.42 21.33 -4.97
N GLU A 398 -9.11 21.46 -4.71
CA GLU A 398 -8.12 21.83 -5.74
C GLU A 398 -7.77 20.64 -6.64
N ILE A 399 -7.84 19.39 -6.13
CA ILE A 399 -7.77 18.20 -6.98
C ILE A 399 -9.03 18.13 -7.86
N GLN A 400 -10.19 18.55 -7.34
CA GLN A 400 -11.39 18.75 -8.15
C GLN A 400 -11.21 19.91 -9.15
N SER A 401 -10.54 21.01 -8.79
CA SER A 401 -10.31 22.13 -9.72
C SER A 401 -9.31 21.78 -10.84
N ASP A 402 -8.38 20.85 -10.61
CA ASP A 402 -7.53 20.29 -11.67
C ASP A 402 -8.29 19.29 -12.57
N LEU A 403 -9.26 18.53 -12.02
CA LEU A 403 -10.21 17.75 -12.83
C LEU A 403 -11.10 18.68 -13.68
N GLU A 404 -11.61 19.76 -13.09
CA GLU A 404 -12.38 20.81 -13.78
C GLU A 404 -11.53 21.50 -14.85
N ARG A 405 -10.25 21.77 -14.59
CA ARG A 405 -9.28 22.30 -15.57
C ARG A 405 -8.99 21.31 -16.70
N GLN A 406 -8.91 20.01 -16.43
CA GLN A 406 -8.76 18.99 -17.47
C GLN A 406 -10.02 18.85 -18.35
N LEU A 407 -11.21 18.97 -17.75
CA LEU A 407 -12.50 18.90 -18.46
C LEU A 407 -12.86 20.21 -19.19
N SER A 408 -12.39 21.36 -18.72
CA SER A 408 -12.75 22.71 -19.22
C SER A 408 -11.62 23.44 -19.96
N GLY A 409 -10.40 22.91 -19.95
CA GLY A 409 -9.24 23.53 -20.57
C GLY A 409 -9.17 23.39 -22.10
N PRO A 410 -8.43 24.28 -22.79
CA PRO A 410 -8.20 24.18 -24.23
C PRO A 410 -7.23 23.04 -24.56
N GLN A 411 -7.67 22.09 -25.39
CA GLN A 411 -6.91 20.90 -25.83
C GLN A 411 -6.66 20.95 -27.35
N ARG A 412 -5.57 20.34 -27.80
CA ARG A 412 -5.11 20.35 -29.22
C ARG A 412 -5.34 19.01 -29.96
N SER A 413 -6.26 18.16 -29.50
CA SER A 413 -6.47 16.80 -30.05
C SER A 413 -7.95 16.44 -30.13
N GLU A 414 -8.32 15.60 -31.10
CA GLU A 414 -9.67 15.02 -31.25
C GLU A 414 -9.93 13.84 -30.28
N MET A 415 -8.94 13.44 -29.48
CA MET A 415 -9.05 12.32 -28.53
C MET A 415 -9.62 12.76 -27.18
N PHE A 416 -10.63 12.07 -26.68
CA PHE A 416 -11.16 12.28 -25.32
C PHE A 416 -10.06 11.99 -24.27
N PRO A 417 -9.67 12.96 -23.43
CA PRO A 417 -8.53 12.79 -22.51
C PRO A 417 -8.86 11.94 -21.27
N MET A 418 -10.14 11.61 -21.04
CA MET A 418 -10.60 10.84 -19.88
C MET A 418 -11.84 10.01 -20.21
N GLU A 419 -11.76 8.70 -20.02
CA GLU A 419 -12.91 7.77 -20.00
C GLU A 419 -13.21 7.39 -18.55
N ILE A 420 -14.38 7.77 -18.03
CA ILE A 420 -14.82 7.36 -16.69
C ILE A 420 -15.75 6.14 -16.77
N ARG A 421 -15.54 5.15 -15.91
CA ARG A 421 -16.37 3.94 -15.83
C ARG A 421 -17.28 3.97 -14.61
N VAL A 422 -18.60 3.93 -14.83
CA VAL A 422 -19.60 4.26 -13.79
C VAL A 422 -20.81 3.33 -13.79
N THR A 423 -21.58 3.34 -12.71
CA THR A 423 -22.97 2.84 -12.65
C THR A 423 -23.99 3.98 -12.74
N THR A 424 -23.66 5.12 -12.15
CA THR A 424 -24.40 6.38 -12.12
C THR A 424 -23.42 7.53 -12.28
N ILE A 425 -23.83 8.64 -12.92
CA ILE A 425 -22.97 9.82 -13.05
C ILE A 425 -22.71 10.41 -11.65
N PRO A 426 -21.45 10.64 -11.22
CA PRO A 426 -21.14 11.21 -9.91
C PRO A 426 -21.62 12.66 -9.76
N ASP A 427 -22.05 13.03 -8.55
CA ASP A 427 -22.51 14.39 -8.20
C ASP A 427 -21.47 15.48 -8.53
N VAL A 428 -20.17 15.15 -8.44
CA VAL A 428 -19.05 16.01 -8.86
C VAL A 428 -19.22 16.52 -10.30
N ILE A 429 -19.70 15.67 -11.21
CA ILE A 429 -19.93 16.04 -12.62
C ILE A 429 -21.23 16.83 -12.75
N LEU A 430 -22.27 16.46 -11.99
CA LEU A 430 -23.57 17.15 -12.01
C LEU A 430 -23.49 18.60 -11.51
N ASN A 431 -22.47 18.92 -10.71
CA ASN A 431 -22.20 20.26 -10.19
C ASN A 431 -21.35 21.15 -11.13
N LEU A 432 -20.89 20.64 -12.29
CA LEU A 432 -20.06 21.40 -13.21
C LEU A 432 -20.89 22.36 -14.08
N LYS A 433 -20.34 23.54 -14.38
CA LYS A 433 -21.00 24.55 -15.23
C LYS A 433 -20.70 24.36 -16.73
N LYS A 434 -19.49 23.92 -17.08
CA LYS A 434 -19.05 23.65 -18.47
C LYS A 434 -18.20 22.38 -18.51
N ILE A 435 -18.27 21.63 -19.61
CA ILE A 435 -17.41 20.49 -19.93
C ILE A 435 -17.10 20.53 -21.43
N ASN A 436 -15.83 20.54 -21.83
CA ASN A 436 -15.44 20.57 -23.25
C ASN A 436 -15.56 19.16 -23.86
N ASN A 437 -14.90 18.17 -23.26
CA ASN A 437 -14.89 16.79 -23.77
C ASN A 437 -14.99 15.80 -22.60
N LEU A 438 -15.94 14.86 -22.68
CA LEU A 438 -16.10 13.80 -21.68
C LEU A 438 -16.52 12.47 -22.33
N ALA A 439 -15.91 11.37 -21.90
CA ALA A 439 -16.34 10.00 -22.24
C ALA A 439 -16.79 9.25 -20.98
N ILE A 440 -18.01 8.69 -21.00
CA ILE A 440 -18.61 7.94 -19.89
C ILE A 440 -18.96 6.53 -20.38
N THR A 441 -18.34 5.51 -19.80
CA THR A 441 -18.68 4.10 -20.05
C THR A 441 -19.49 3.56 -18.88
N PHE A 442 -20.79 3.34 -19.10
CA PHE A 442 -21.68 2.73 -18.12
C PHE A 442 -21.45 1.22 -18.05
N THR A 443 -21.27 0.70 -16.84
CA THR A 443 -21.04 -0.73 -16.54
C THR A 443 -22.29 -1.60 -16.65
N ASP A 444 -23.45 -1.01 -16.98
CA ASP A 444 -24.66 -1.71 -17.41
C ASP A 444 -25.47 -0.82 -18.36
N SER A 445 -26.50 -0.14 -17.85
CA SER A 445 -27.43 0.69 -18.63
C SER A 445 -27.09 2.16 -18.49
N ILE A 446 -27.14 2.91 -19.60
CA ILE A 446 -26.90 4.35 -19.65
C ILE A 446 -28.00 5.09 -18.87
N ARG A 447 -27.63 5.69 -17.74
CA ARG A 447 -28.52 6.44 -16.83
C ARG A 447 -27.99 7.86 -16.64
N VAL A 448 -28.49 8.78 -17.46
CA VAL A 448 -28.15 10.21 -17.43
C VAL A 448 -29.26 10.96 -16.68
N PRO A 449 -29.00 11.56 -15.50
CA PRO A 449 -29.97 12.38 -14.78
C PRO A 449 -30.32 13.66 -15.55
N ASP A 450 -31.52 14.21 -15.37
CA ASP A 450 -31.97 15.43 -16.07
C ASP A 450 -31.12 16.67 -15.70
N ALA A 451 -30.46 16.66 -14.54
CA ALA A 451 -29.48 17.68 -14.15
C ALA A 451 -28.33 17.87 -15.16
N MET A 452 -28.00 16.85 -15.96
CA MET A 452 -26.98 16.94 -17.02
C MET A 452 -27.39 17.90 -18.15
N GLY A 453 -28.69 18.16 -18.35
CA GLY A 453 -29.17 19.13 -19.34
C GLY A 453 -28.88 20.59 -18.97
N SER A 454 -28.56 20.86 -17.70
CA SER A 454 -28.18 22.19 -17.21
C SER A 454 -26.68 22.52 -17.40
N ILE A 455 -25.89 21.56 -17.89
CA ILE A 455 -24.43 21.68 -18.04
C ILE A 455 -24.09 22.05 -19.47
N ALA A 456 -23.22 23.05 -19.67
CA ALA A 456 -22.70 23.38 -20.99
C ALA A 456 -21.65 22.35 -21.47
N ILE A 457 -22.12 21.21 -21.97
CA ILE A 457 -21.28 20.13 -22.51
C ILE A 457 -21.13 20.28 -24.03
N GLU A 458 -19.90 20.44 -24.51
CA GLU A 458 -19.59 20.61 -25.94
C GLU A 458 -19.55 19.25 -26.67
N ARG A 459 -18.78 18.28 -26.18
CA ARG A 459 -18.68 16.91 -26.72
C ARG A 459 -18.82 15.84 -25.64
N LEU A 460 -19.73 14.88 -25.86
CA LEU A 460 -20.01 13.78 -24.94
C LEU A 460 -20.04 12.43 -25.67
N ALA A 461 -19.28 11.45 -25.21
CA ALA A 461 -19.36 10.06 -25.64
C ALA A 461 -19.91 9.19 -24.50
N LEU A 462 -20.97 8.42 -24.76
CA LEU A 462 -21.60 7.53 -23.79
C LEU A 462 -21.56 6.07 -24.29
N ASN A 463 -20.96 5.16 -23.54
CA ASN A 463 -20.97 3.73 -23.86
C ASN A 463 -21.82 2.96 -22.84
N GLY A 464 -22.48 1.88 -23.27
CA GLY A 464 -23.33 1.03 -22.41
C GLY A 464 -24.67 0.66 -23.06
N LYS A 465 -25.50 -0.11 -22.34
CA LYS A 465 -26.82 -0.55 -22.84
C LYS A 465 -27.81 0.62 -22.82
N ILE A 466 -28.60 0.79 -23.86
CA ILE A 466 -29.65 1.81 -23.92
C ILE A 466 -30.76 1.39 -24.89
N SER A 467 -32.00 1.78 -24.59
CA SER A 467 -33.14 1.62 -25.51
C SER A 467 -33.21 2.77 -26.52
N ASN A 468 -33.94 2.58 -27.63
CA ASN A 468 -34.17 3.65 -28.60
C ASN A 468 -34.92 4.85 -27.98
N ALA A 469 -35.86 4.61 -27.07
CA ALA A 469 -36.51 5.66 -26.28
C ALA A 469 -35.49 6.42 -25.40
N GLY A 470 -34.54 5.70 -24.79
CA GLY A 470 -33.41 6.30 -24.07
C GLY A 470 -32.58 7.22 -24.95
N LYS A 471 -32.18 6.77 -26.16
CA LYS A 471 -31.46 7.60 -27.14
C LYS A 471 -32.23 8.89 -27.47
N GLN A 472 -33.55 8.81 -27.68
CA GLN A 472 -34.37 9.99 -27.97
C GLN A 472 -34.44 10.97 -26.79
N ARG A 473 -34.63 10.49 -25.55
CA ARG A 473 -34.55 11.34 -24.35
C ARG A 473 -33.19 12.05 -24.25
N LEU A 474 -32.08 11.35 -24.50
CA LEU A 474 -30.75 11.98 -24.48
C LEU A 474 -30.59 13.06 -25.55
N LYS A 475 -31.15 12.84 -26.74
CA LYS A 475 -31.11 13.83 -27.83
C LYS A 475 -31.90 15.10 -27.52
N GLN A 476 -32.99 14.98 -26.76
CA GLN A 476 -33.76 16.12 -26.25
C GLN A 476 -33.03 16.82 -25.08
N LEU A 477 -32.49 16.05 -24.14
CA LEU A 477 -31.82 16.55 -22.93
C LEU A 477 -30.48 17.26 -23.23
N LEU A 478 -29.75 16.82 -24.26
CA LEU A 478 -28.40 17.29 -24.60
C LEU A 478 -28.38 17.91 -26.01
N ILE A 479 -29.37 18.77 -26.28
CA ILE A 479 -29.60 19.38 -27.61
C ILE A 479 -28.42 20.22 -28.13
N ASN A 480 -27.65 20.83 -27.22
CA ASN A 480 -26.49 21.68 -27.54
C ASN A 480 -25.14 20.94 -27.44
N THR A 481 -25.15 19.60 -27.38
CA THR A 481 -23.95 18.76 -27.24
C THR A 481 -23.75 17.88 -28.47
N THR A 482 -22.53 17.78 -28.97
CA THR A 482 -22.16 16.76 -29.95
C THR A 482 -22.04 15.42 -29.21
N LEU A 483 -23.09 14.59 -29.36
CA LEU A 483 -23.35 13.40 -28.57
C LEU A 483 -23.09 12.14 -29.40
N ARG A 484 -22.17 11.29 -28.95
CA ARG A 484 -22.03 9.90 -29.41
C ARG A 484 -22.55 8.91 -28.38
N VAL A 485 -23.19 7.84 -28.83
CA VAL A 485 -23.66 6.72 -27.99
C VAL A 485 -23.22 5.39 -28.60
N ASN A 486 -22.38 4.62 -27.91
CA ASN A 486 -21.71 3.42 -28.45
C ASN A 486 -21.03 3.68 -29.81
N GLY A 487 -20.32 4.80 -29.93
CA GLY A 487 -19.66 5.26 -31.17
C GLY A 487 -20.59 5.94 -32.19
N GLU A 488 -21.86 5.56 -32.26
CA GLU A 488 -22.90 6.15 -33.13
C GLU A 488 -23.12 7.64 -32.80
N LEU A 489 -23.27 8.49 -33.83
CA LEU A 489 -23.47 9.92 -33.66
C LEU A 489 -24.97 10.26 -33.55
N ILE A 490 -25.42 10.66 -32.36
CA ILE A 490 -26.85 10.87 -32.04
C ILE A 490 -27.24 12.35 -32.15
N ASN A 491 -26.31 13.26 -31.82
CA ASN A 491 -26.47 14.71 -31.98
C ASN A 491 -25.17 15.39 -32.40
N GLN A 492 -25.28 16.57 -33.02
CA GLN A 492 -24.20 17.46 -33.43
C GLN A 492 -24.60 18.91 -33.14
N THR A 493 -23.69 19.73 -32.63
CA THR A 493 -23.90 21.18 -32.49
C THR A 493 -24.13 21.85 -33.85
N ALA A 494 -24.67 23.07 -33.86
CA ALA A 494 -24.76 23.88 -35.09
C ALA A 494 -23.36 24.22 -35.65
N ALA A 495 -22.41 24.53 -34.77
CA ALA A 495 -21.04 24.88 -35.15
C ALA A 495 -20.27 23.70 -35.78
N ASP A 496 -20.38 22.48 -35.23
CA ASP A 496 -19.76 21.29 -35.84
C ASP A 496 -20.32 21.03 -37.25
N LYS A 497 -21.63 21.24 -37.47
CA LYS A 497 -22.27 21.09 -38.80
C LYS A 497 -21.80 22.14 -39.80
N GLU A 498 -21.69 23.40 -39.39
CA GLU A 498 -21.19 24.49 -40.22
C GLU A 498 -19.71 24.29 -40.58
N GLN A 499 -18.90 23.83 -39.62
CA GLN A 499 -17.50 23.50 -39.83
C GLN A 499 -17.32 22.27 -40.74
N GLU A 500 -18.16 21.23 -40.61
CA GLU A 500 -18.15 20.06 -41.49
C GLU A 500 -18.58 20.43 -42.92
N ARG A 501 -19.57 21.32 -43.06
CA ARG A 501 -19.99 21.90 -44.35
C ARG A 501 -18.85 22.68 -45.00
N ALA A 502 -18.24 23.62 -44.29
CA ALA A 502 -17.10 24.39 -44.79
C ALA A 502 -15.90 23.50 -45.16
N ARG A 503 -15.66 22.42 -44.39
CA ARG A 503 -14.60 21.43 -44.69
C ARG A 503 -14.93 20.62 -45.96
N LYS A 504 -16.19 20.27 -46.20
CA LYS A 504 -16.64 19.62 -47.44
C LYS A 504 -16.54 20.57 -48.64
N GLU A 505 -17.03 21.80 -48.52
CA GLU A 505 -16.94 22.81 -49.58
C GLU A 505 -15.47 23.16 -49.92
N ALA A 506 -14.57 23.19 -48.93
CA ALA A 506 -13.13 23.32 -49.15
C ALA A 506 -12.49 22.10 -49.81
N LEU A 507 -12.88 20.87 -49.44
CA LEU A 507 -12.37 19.64 -50.04
C LEU A 507 -12.81 19.52 -51.51
N ASP A 508 -14.09 19.78 -51.79
CA ASP A 508 -14.65 19.87 -53.14
C ASP A 508 -13.90 20.90 -54.00
N LYS A 509 -13.55 22.05 -53.42
CA LYS A 509 -12.77 23.08 -54.10
C LYS A 509 -11.36 22.61 -54.42
N ILE A 510 -10.66 21.95 -53.50
CA ILE A 510 -9.33 21.35 -53.73
C ILE A 510 -9.40 20.29 -54.84
N ILE A 511 -10.40 19.42 -54.81
CA ILE A 511 -10.63 18.38 -55.83
C ILE A 511 -10.92 19.00 -57.21
N LYS A 512 -11.64 20.13 -57.27
CA LYS A 512 -12.02 20.81 -58.52
C LYS A 512 -10.94 21.76 -59.08
N THR A 513 -10.05 22.32 -58.25
CA THR A 513 -9.05 23.31 -58.71
C THR A 513 -7.59 22.86 -58.59
N GLY A 514 -7.31 21.68 -58.01
CA GLY A 514 -5.97 21.07 -58.00
C GLY A 514 -4.90 21.82 -57.19
N GLN A 515 -5.26 22.86 -56.44
CA GLN A 515 -4.33 23.66 -55.64
C GLN A 515 -4.37 23.27 -54.15
N PRO A 516 -3.22 23.04 -53.50
CA PRO A 516 -3.16 22.74 -52.07
C PRO A 516 -3.44 23.99 -51.22
N ALA A 517 -4.01 23.80 -50.03
CA ALA A 517 -4.30 24.90 -49.11
C ALA A 517 -3.02 25.54 -48.55
N PRO A 518 -2.93 26.89 -48.47
CA PRO A 518 -1.75 27.56 -47.94
C PRO A 518 -1.64 27.39 -46.41
N GLY A 519 -0.54 26.80 -45.95
CA GLY A 519 -0.21 26.76 -44.51
C GLY A 519 0.69 25.61 -44.04
N ILE A 520 0.73 24.48 -44.74
CA ILE A 520 1.50 23.30 -44.30
C ILE A 520 2.96 23.40 -44.73
N ARG A 521 3.84 23.79 -43.81
CA ARG A 521 5.29 23.60 -43.97
C ARG A 521 5.65 22.13 -43.75
N THR A 522 6.15 21.46 -44.79
CA THR A 522 6.80 20.16 -44.66
C THR A 522 8.22 20.33 -44.11
N ASN A 523 8.49 19.79 -42.92
CA ASN A 523 9.87 19.68 -42.43
C ASN A 523 10.58 18.57 -43.23
N GLY A 524 11.34 18.96 -44.25
CA GLY A 524 12.18 18.04 -45.00
C GLY A 524 13.32 17.48 -44.14
N GLY A 525 13.51 16.16 -44.20
CA GLY A 525 14.68 15.53 -43.59
C GLY A 525 15.98 15.95 -44.29
N ARG A 526 17.09 15.90 -43.56
CA ARG A 526 18.44 15.84 -44.16
C ARG A 526 18.94 14.40 -44.16
N LYS A 527 19.83 14.13 -45.12
CA LYS A 527 20.50 12.84 -45.34
C LYS A 527 21.47 12.54 -44.19
#